data_AF-A0A3E0B2R4-F1
#
_entry.id   AF-A0A3E0B2R4-F1
#
_cell.length_a   1.000
_cell.length_b   1.000
_cell.length_c   1.000
_cell.angle_alpha   90.00
_cell.angle_beta   90.00
_cell.angle_gamma   90.00
#
_symmetry.space_group_name_H-M   'P 1'
#
loop_
_entity.id
_entity.type
_entity.pdbx_description
1 polymer ?
#
loop_
_entity_poly.entity_id
_entity_poly.type
_entity_poly.pdbx_seq_one_letter_code
_entity_poly.pdbx_strand_id
1 'polypeptide(L)'
;MKNYKKEYEKIFQTLSNDDQLAFQSLNKEFDKNFVTEDAKFEKLYIMAAAMTDSGKDYVEYYNAKTKDVARVASKHLPKHRNNYWSDAAILGVYFAVLFSATIFFFGEIVISLVLPAVIVLILAMVPFMNHGIKHQSSGHGNRQMISSILFLILFVSANLLILFMNSKTLSPLKIASYDSSLIDTLLYAVFVIVAAASLYFIFSTDSWASRLIFIVLLIYSAGRMIYPFDFLNGLSQFIVKYFMFIGLIIIITGQYVRSKQSNTET
;
A
#
# COMPACT_ATOMS: atom_id res chain seq x y z
N MET A 1 -15.30 -25.92 5.85
CA MET A 1 -14.46 -25.06 6.71
C MET A 1 -15.16 -24.84 8.04
N LYS A 2 -14.48 -25.09 9.17
CA LYS A 2 -15.03 -24.85 10.52
C LYS A 2 -14.99 -23.34 10.79
N ASN A 3 -16.08 -22.75 11.28
CA ASN A 3 -16.14 -21.31 11.56
C ASN A 3 -15.53 -21.04 12.96
N TYR A 4 -14.20 -20.88 13.01
CA TYR A 4 -13.48 -20.68 14.25
C TYR A 4 -13.84 -19.40 15.01
N LYS A 5 -14.38 -18.38 14.33
CA LYS A 5 -14.87 -17.16 14.98
C LYS A 5 -16.04 -17.46 15.92
N LYS A 6 -17.03 -18.21 15.43
CA LYS A 6 -18.17 -18.62 16.27
C LYS A 6 -17.76 -19.55 17.41
N GLU A 7 -16.81 -20.45 17.15
CA GLU A 7 -16.31 -21.36 18.20
C GLU A 7 -15.51 -20.61 19.27
N TYR A 8 -14.70 -19.63 18.87
CA TYR A 8 -14.02 -18.74 19.79
C TYR A 8 -15.01 -17.90 20.62
N GLU A 9 -16.03 -17.30 19.99
CA GLU A 9 -17.05 -16.51 20.70
C GLU A 9 -17.77 -17.31 21.77
N LYS A 10 -18.07 -18.59 21.51
CA LYS A 10 -18.68 -19.50 22.51
C LYS A 10 -17.77 -19.70 23.72
N ILE A 11 -16.49 -20.03 23.50
CA ILE A 11 -15.55 -20.23 24.61
C ILE A 11 -15.30 -18.90 25.33
N PHE A 12 -15.13 -17.81 24.60
CA PHE A 12 -14.87 -16.49 25.15
C PHE A 12 -15.94 -16.04 26.15
N GLN A 13 -17.21 -16.33 25.89
CA GLN A 13 -18.31 -16.02 26.81
C GLN A 13 -18.29 -16.84 28.11
N THR A 14 -17.62 -18.00 28.11
CA THR A 14 -17.46 -18.84 29.31
C THR A 14 -16.25 -18.46 30.16
N LEU A 15 -15.36 -17.61 29.63
CA LEU A 15 -14.18 -17.13 30.35
C LEU A 15 -14.55 -16.12 31.45
N SER A 16 -13.71 -16.05 32.48
CA SER A 16 -13.80 -15.01 33.51
C SER A 16 -13.59 -13.61 32.89
N ASN A 17 -14.04 -12.55 33.58
CA ASN A 17 -13.87 -11.18 33.08
C ASN A 17 -12.39 -10.81 32.84
N ASP A 18 -11.49 -11.28 33.71
CA ASP A 18 -10.05 -10.98 33.61
C ASP A 18 -9.43 -11.71 32.42
N ASP A 19 -9.81 -12.97 32.19
CA ASP A 19 -9.38 -13.74 31.02
C ASP A 19 -9.95 -13.14 29.73
N GLN A 20 -11.21 -12.68 29.75
CA GLN A 20 -11.81 -11.99 28.62
C GLN A 20 -11.01 -10.73 28.25
N LEU A 21 -10.59 -9.93 29.24
CA LEU A 21 -9.75 -8.75 29.00
C LEU A 21 -8.39 -9.13 28.42
N ALA A 22 -7.76 -10.19 28.94
CA ALA A 22 -6.49 -10.70 28.43
C ALA A 22 -6.61 -11.16 26.97
N PHE A 23 -7.67 -11.91 26.64
CA PHE A 23 -7.94 -12.38 25.28
C PHE A 23 -8.36 -11.25 24.32
N GLN A 24 -9.06 -10.20 24.79
CA GLN A 24 -9.31 -8.99 24.00
C GLN A 24 -8.00 -8.24 23.68
N SER A 25 -7.09 -8.16 24.66
CA SER A 25 -5.76 -7.60 24.46
C SER A 25 -4.94 -8.45 23.47
N LEU A 26 -5.03 -9.78 23.57
CA LEU A 26 -4.37 -10.74 22.67
C LEU A 26 -4.88 -10.60 21.23
N ASN A 27 -6.19 -10.44 21.04
CA ASN A 27 -6.81 -10.17 19.74
C ASN A 27 -6.26 -8.87 19.11
N LYS A 28 -6.16 -7.78 19.89
CA LYS A 28 -5.56 -6.51 19.43
C LYS A 28 -4.07 -6.67 19.07
N GLU A 29 -3.32 -7.47 19.82
CA GLU A 29 -1.91 -7.73 19.51
C GLU A 29 -1.74 -8.60 18.25
N PHE A 30 -2.65 -9.55 17.98
CA PHE A 30 -2.66 -10.27 16.70
C PHE A 30 -2.95 -9.35 15.52
N ASP A 31 -3.84 -8.37 15.69
CA ASP A 31 -4.10 -7.33 14.67
C ASP A 31 -2.85 -6.48 14.41
N LYS A 32 -2.11 -6.10 15.46
CA LYS A 32 -0.82 -5.38 15.32
C LYS A 32 0.26 -6.20 14.62
N ASN A 33 0.23 -7.53 14.77
CA ASN A 33 1.13 -8.46 14.09
C ASN A 33 0.62 -8.87 12.69
N PHE A 34 -0.45 -8.23 12.20
CA PHE A 34 -1.04 -8.43 10.89
C PHE A 34 -1.44 -9.87 10.60
N VAL A 35 -1.88 -10.64 11.60
CA VAL A 35 -2.36 -12.01 11.39
C VAL A 35 -3.68 -11.98 10.62
N THR A 36 -3.85 -12.87 9.62
CA THR A 36 -5.11 -12.99 8.87
C THR A 36 -6.30 -13.31 9.80
N GLU A 37 -7.52 -12.86 9.46
CA GLU A 37 -8.69 -13.01 10.34
C GLU A 37 -8.97 -14.49 10.66
N ASP A 38 -8.88 -15.37 9.67
CA ASP A 38 -9.10 -16.82 9.83
C ASP A 38 -8.07 -17.45 10.80
N ALA A 39 -6.78 -17.22 10.56
CA ALA A 39 -5.72 -17.78 11.41
C ALA A 39 -5.71 -17.15 12.81
N LYS A 40 -6.14 -15.88 12.92
CA LYS A 40 -6.29 -15.20 14.21
C LYS A 40 -7.36 -15.88 15.05
N PHE A 41 -8.56 -16.08 14.52
CA PHE A 41 -9.64 -16.71 15.28
C PHE A 41 -9.41 -18.19 15.54
N GLU A 42 -8.80 -18.92 14.61
CA GLU A 42 -8.36 -20.28 14.86
C GLU A 42 -7.35 -20.34 16.01
N LYS A 43 -6.33 -19.46 16.01
CA LYS A 43 -5.34 -19.44 17.08
C LYS A 43 -5.92 -19.03 18.43
N LEU A 44 -6.77 -18.00 18.44
CA LEU A 44 -7.46 -17.55 19.65
C LEU A 44 -8.35 -18.65 20.24
N TYR A 45 -9.08 -19.39 19.40
CA TYR A 45 -9.87 -20.55 19.82
C TYR A 45 -8.99 -21.64 20.45
N ILE A 46 -7.92 -22.06 19.77
CA ILE A 46 -7.01 -23.10 20.28
C ILE A 46 -6.41 -22.69 21.63
N MET A 47 -6.00 -21.42 21.75
CA MET A 47 -5.44 -20.87 22.97
C MET A 47 -6.45 -20.80 24.12
N ALA A 48 -7.68 -20.37 23.84
CA ALA A 48 -8.74 -20.32 24.85
C ALA A 48 -9.14 -21.73 25.29
N ALA A 49 -9.36 -22.65 24.36
CA ALA A 49 -9.70 -24.04 24.65
C ALA A 49 -8.61 -24.73 25.49
N ALA A 50 -7.35 -24.65 25.10
CA ALA A 50 -6.25 -25.27 25.83
C ALA A 50 -6.07 -24.73 27.26
N MET A 51 -6.35 -23.44 27.45
CA MET A 51 -6.36 -22.83 28.78
C MET A 51 -7.54 -23.35 29.61
N THR A 52 -8.76 -23.31 29.05
CA THR A 52 -9.97 -23.81 29.73
C THR A 52 -9.85 -25.29 30.09
N ASP A 53 -9.33 -26.12 29.19
CA ASP A 53 -9.12 -27.56 29.41
C ASP A 53 -8.10 -27.84 30.54
N SER A 54 -7.18 -26.91 30.78
CA SER A 54 -6.20 -27.01 31.88
C SER A 54 -6.74 -26.58 33.24
N GLY A 55 -7.91 -25.93 33.28
CA GLY A 55 -8.52 -25.38 34.49
C GLY A 55 -7.78 -24.19 35.11
N LYS A 56 -6.83 -23.58 34.38
CA LYS A 56 -6.01 -22.46 34.84
C LYS A 56 -6.49 -21.13 34.26
N ASP A 57 -6.23 -20.04 34.97
CA ASP A 57 -6.45 -18.69 34.43
C ASP A 57 -5.35 -18.28 33.43
N TYR A 58 -5.56 -17.16 32.72
CA TYR A 58 -4.64 -16.69 31.69
C TYR A 58 -3.22 -16.46 32.21
N VAL A 59 -3.08 -15.91 33.41
CA VAL A 59 -1.78 -15.55 33.99
C VAL A 59 -1.02 -16.82 34.37
N GLU A 60 -1.69 -17.77 35.00
CA GLU A 60 -1.12 -19.03 35.43
C GLU A 60 -0.76 -19.95 34.26
N TYR A 61 -1.60 -19.99 33.22
CA TYR A 61 -1.37 -20.85 32.06
C TYR A 61 -0.26 -20.33 31.16
N TYR A 62 -0.30 -19.05 30.79
CA TYR A 62 0.65 -18.49 29.83
C TYR A 62 1.91 -17.92 30.48
N ASN A 63 1.87 -17.57 31.75
CA ASN A 63 2.99 -17.07 32.56
C ASN A 63 3.85 -16.02 31.83
N ALA A 64 3.20 -15.16 31.04
CA ALA A 64 3.86 -14.16 30.21
C ALA A 64 2.91 -13.02 29.91
N LYS A 65 3.48 -11.85 29.61
CA LYS A 65 2.70 -10.69 29.16
C LYS A 65 2.00 -11.02 27.85
N THR A 66 0.76 -10.56 27.69
CA THR A 66 -0.05 -10.78 26.48
C THR A 66 0.67 -10.42 25.19
N LYS A 67 1.50 -9.38 25.21
CA LYS A 67 2.33 -8.97 24.07
C LYS A 67 3.35 -10.06 23.65
N ASP A 68 4.01 -10.69 24.62
CA ASP A 68 5.01 -11.73 24.36
C ASP A 68 4.34 -13.01 23.88
N VAL A 69 3.20 -13.38 24.49
CA VAL A 69 2.36 -14.49 24.06
C VAL A 69 1.90 -14.28 22.61
N ALA A 70 1.39 -13.10 22.27
CA ALA A 70 0.97 -12.76 20.91
C ALA A 70 2.14 -12.82 19.91
N ARG A 71 3.32 -12.33 20.30
CA ARG A 71 4.53 -12.33 19.46
C ARG A 71 4.97 -13.76 19.12
N VAL A 72 5.00 -14.65 20.12
CA VAL A 72 5.36 -16.05 19.91
C VAL A 72 4.29 -16.77 19.09
N ALA A 73 3.02 -16.59 19.44
CA ALA A 73 1.90 -17.25 18.77
C ALA A 73 1.75 -16.79 17.31
N SER A 74 2.08 -15.54 16.98
CA SER A 74 1.97 -14.97 15.62
C SER A 74 3.17 -15.24 14.71
N LYS A 75 4.27 -15.82 15.23
CA LYS A 75 5.52 -16.00 14.46
C LYS A 75 5.31 -16.86 13.21
N HIS A 76 4.45 -17.87 13.30
CA HIS A 76 4.21 -18.87 12.24
C HIS A 76 2.81 -18.76 11.61
N LEU A 77 2.02 -17.76 11.99
CA LEU A 77 0.68 -17.60 11.42
C LEU A 77 0.76 -16.87 10.08
N PRO A 78 -0.13 -17.21 9.13
CA PRO A 78 -0.24 -16.46 7.89
C PRO A 78 -0.62 -15.02 8.22
N LYS A 79 0.26 -14.10 7.83
CA LYS A 79 0.09 -12.67 8.00
C LYS A 79 -0.53 -12.10 6.74
N HIS A 80 -1.51 -11.22 6.89
CA HIS A 80 -1.76 -10.24 5.86
C HIS A 80 -0.49 -9.39 5.79
N ARG A 81 0.38 -9.64 4.81
CA ARG A 81 1.35 -8.61 4.40
C ARG A 81 0.49 -7.38 4.19
N ASN A 82 0.72 -6.33 4.97
CA ASN A 82 -0.07 -5.11 4.86
C ASN A 82 0.26 -4.53 3.48
N ASN A 83 -0.48 -4.97 2.47
CA ASN A 83 -0.34 -4.55 1.10
C ASN A 83 -0.81 -3.10 0.94
N TYR A 84 -1.07 -2.38 2.03
CA TYR A 84 -1.44 -0.97 2.05
C TYR A 84 -0.64 -0.14 1.05
N TRP A 85 0.69 -0.25 1.06
CA TRP A 85 1.54 0.52 0.14
C TRP A 85 1.45 0.03 -1.31
N SER A 86 1.32 -1.28 -1.52
CA SER A 86 1.08 -1.84 -2.86
C SER A 86 -0.29 -1.43 -3.40
N ASP A 87 -1.31 -1.40 -2.54
CA ASP A 87 -2.69 -1.04 -2.84
C ASP A 87 -2.83 0.47 -3.11
N ALA A 88 -2.17 1.29 -2.29
CA ALA A 88 -2.01 2.72 -2.52
C ALA A 88 -1.34 2.97 -3.87
N ALA A 89 -0.29 2.21 -4.20
CA ALA A 89 0.42 2.37 -5.45
C ALA A 89 -0.42 1.93 -6.67
N ILE A 90 -1.24 0.88 -6.55
CA ILE A 90 -2.20 0.48 -7.61
C ILE A 90 -3.20 1.61 -7.88
N LEU A 91 -3.79 2.17 -6.81
CA LEU A 91 -4.67 3.34 -6.94
C LEU A 91 -3.93 4.55 -7.52
N GLY A 92 -2.68 4.77 -7.10
CA GLY A 92 -1.79 5.79 -7.66
C GLY A 92 -1.58 5.64 -9.16
N VAL A 93 -1.34 4.43 -9.65
CA VAL A 93 -1.23 4.14 -11.10
C VAL A 93 -2.53 4.46 -11.82
N TYR A 94 -3.68 4.04 -11.28
CA TYR A 94 -4.99 4.37 -11.87
C TYR A 94 -5.19 5.89 -12.02
N PHE A 95 -4.97 6.65 -10.94
CA PHE A 95 -5.15 8.10 -10.98
C PHE A 95 -4.08 8.82 -11.81
N ALA A 96 -2.86 8.28 -11.90
CA ALA A 96 -1.83 8.78 -12.79
C ALA A 96 -2.22 8.61 -14.27
N VAL A 97 -2.85 7.50 -14.64
CA VAL A 97 -3.39 7.28 -16.00
C VAL A 97 -4.54 8.25 -16.27
N LEU A 98 -5.47 8.42 -15.32
CA LEU A 98 -6.58 9.37 -15.47
C LEU A 98 -6.09 10.81 -15.63
N PHE A 99 -5.12 11.22 -14.82
CA PHE A 99 -4.50 12.53 -14.93
C PHE A 99 -3.79 12.70 -16.27
N SER A 100 -3.04 11.68 -16.71
CA SER A 100 -2.36 11.67 -18.01
C SER A 100 -3.34 11.81 -19.18
N ALA A 101 -4.49 11.13 -19.12
CA ALA A 101 -5.55 11.28 -20.10
C ALA A 101 -6.15 12.70 -20.07
N THR A 102 -6.37 13.25 -18.87
CA THR A 102 -6.93 14.59 -18.67
C THR A 102 -6.02 15.65 -19.30
N ILE A 103 -4.73 15.67 -18.99
CA ILE A 103 -3.79 16.62 -19.59
C ILE A 103 -3.68 16.45 -21.11
N PHE A 104 -3.79 15.21 -21.61
CA PHE A 104 -3.75 14.94 -23.05
C PHE A 104 -4.97 15.48 -23.79
N PHE A 105 -6.17 15.31 -23.24
CA PHE A 105 -7.41 15.85 -23.84
C PHE A 105 -7.48 17.38 -23.79
N PHE A 106 -6.95 18.00 -22.72
CA PHE A 106 -6.98 19.45 -22.55
C PHE A 106 -5.76 20.18 -23.15
N GLY A 107 -4.66 19.47 -23.47
CA GLY A 107 -3.43 20.05 -24.02
C GLY A 107 -2.64 20.94 -23.06
N GLU A 108 -3.07 21.02 -21.80
CA GLU A 108 -2.55 21.93 -20.78
C GLU A 108 -1.98 21.10 -19.61
N ILE A 109 -0.69 21.23 -19.35
CA ILE A 109 -0.05 20.62 -18.18
C ILE A 109 -0.28 21.54 -17.00
N VAL A 110 -1.02 21.06 -15.99
CA VAL A 110 -1.37 21.87 -14.82
C VAL A 110 -0.72 21.31 -13.57
N ILE A 111 0.02 22.20 -12.89
CA ILE A 111 0.57 21.99 -11.56
C ILE A 111 -0.39 22.66 -10.57
N SER A 112 -1.03 21.85 -9.72
CA SER A 112 -2.06 22.31 -8.81
C SER A 112 -1.94 21.64 -7.44
N LEU A 113 -2.39 22.35 -6.39
CA LEU A 113 -2.59 21.80 -5.04
C LEU A 113 -3.62 20.66 -5.00
N VAL A 114 -4.41 20.50 -6.07
CA VAL A 114 -5.30 19.35 -6.27
C VAL A 114 -4.51 18.03 -6.30
N LEU A 115 -3.29 18.00 -6.87
CA LEU A 115 -2.50 16.78 -6.99
C LEU A 115 -2.08 16.21 -5.61
N PRO A 116 -1.49 16.99 -4.69
CA PRO A 116 -1.29 16.55 -3.31
C PRO A 116 -2.58 16.10 -2.61
N ALA A 117 -3.70 16.80 -2.83
CA ALA A 117 -4.97 16.42 -2.23
C ALA A 117 -5.45 15.04 -2.72
N VAL A 118 -5.31 14.75 -4.01
CA VAL A 118 -5.59 13.43 -4.60
C VAL A 118 -4.73 12.34 -3.96
N ILE A 119 -3.44 12.60 -3.69
CA ILE A 119 -2.57 11.64 -3.00
C ILE A 119 -3.09 11.33 -1.59
N VAL A 120 -3.51 12.35 -0.84
CA VAL A 120 -4.12 12.15 0.49
C VAL A 120 -5.39 11.31 0.40
N LEU A 121 -6.24 11.57 -0.60
CA LEU A 121 -7.45 10.78 -0.84
C LEU A 121 -7.13 9.32 -1.17
N ILE A 122 -6.10 9.06 -2.01
CA ILE A 122 -5.66 7.70 -2.32
C ILE A 122 -5.24 6.96 -1.05
N LEU A 123 -4.41 7.58 -0.21
CA LEU A 123 -3.99 6.98 1.06
C LEU A 123 -5.17 6.71 1.99
N ALA A 124 -6.15 7.61 2.02
CA ALA A 124 -7.37 7.43 2.80
C ALA A 124 -8.30 6.34 2.24
N MET A 125 -8.27 6.07 0.93
CA MET A 125 -9.10 5.02 0.30
C MET A 125 -8.66 3.60 0.66
N VAL A 126 -7.35 3.35 0.79
CA VAL A 126 -6.80 2.01 1.03
C VAL A 126 -7.44 1.27 2.22
N PRO A 127 -7.60 1.86 3.43
CA PRO A 127 -8.22 1.14 4.54
C PRO A 127 -9.69 0.80 4.25
N PHE A 128 -10.42 1.65 3.54
CA PHE A 128 -11.82 1.41 3.19
C PHE A 128 -11.97 0.37 2.07
N MET A 129 -11.07 0.36 1.09
CA MET A 129 -11.01 -0.66 0.06
C MET A 129 -10.74 -2.05 0.67
N ASN A 130 -9.78 -2.12 1.59
CA ASN A 130 -9.38 -3.38 2.22
C ASN A 130 -10.50 -3.94 3.10
N HIS A 131 -11.16 -3.11 3.93
CA HIS A 131 -12.27 -3.56 4.77
C HIS A 131 -13.61 -3.73 4.03
N GLY A 132 -13.86 -2.98 2.95
CA GLY A 132 -15.13 -2.98 2.23
C GLY A 132 -15.20 -3.98 1.07
N ILE A 133 -14.25 -3.88 0.13
CA ILE A 133 -14.31 -4.53 -1.19
C ILE A 133 -13.56 -5.87 -1.19
N LYS A 134 -12.36 -5.93 -0.59
CA LYS A 134 -11.55 -7.16 -0.60
C LYS A 134 -11.99 -8.21 0.43
N HIS A 135 -12.61 -7.80 1.53
CA HIS A 135 -13.15 -8.70 2.57
C HIS A 135 -14.65 -8.97 2.41
N GLN A 136 -15.11 -9.28 1.19
CA GLN A 136 -16.48 -9.79 0.96
C GLN A 136 -16.77 -11.16 1.58
N SER A 137 -15.77 -11.86 2.11
CA SER A 137 -15.92 -13.22 2.65
C SER A 137 -16.35 -13.31 4.11
N SER A 138 -16.31 -12.23 4.90
CA SER A 138 -16.72 -12.26 6.32
C SER A 138 -18.01 -11.47 6.53
N GLY A 139 -19.15 -12.17 6.68
CA GLY A 139 -20.51 -11.62 6.71
C GLY A 139 -20.84 -10.64 7.87
N HIS A 140 -20.18 -9.49 7.90
CA HIS A 140 -20.45 -8.34 8.77
C HIS A 140 -21.10 -7.22 7.94
N GLY A 141 -22.36 -7.44 7.54
CA GLY A 141 -23.03 -6.64 6.49
C GLY A 141 -23.08 -5.13 6.71
N ASN A 142 -23.13 -4.63 7.95
CA ASN A 142 -23.36 -3.20 8.18
C ASN A 142 -22.08 -2.34 8.17
N ARG A 143 -20.98 -2.78 8.81
CA ARG A 143 -19.70 -2.05 8.79
C ARG A 143 -19.04 -2.10 7.41
N GLN A 144 -19.19 -3.22 6.71
CA GLN A 144 -18.67 -3.40 5.36
C GLN A 144 -19.37 -2.50 4.33
N MET A 145 -20.69 -2.30 4.47
CA MET A 145 -21.46 -1.38 3.63
C MET A 145 -20.99 0.07 3.82
N ILE A 146 -20.76 0.51 5.07
CA ILE A 146 -20.25 1.85 5.38
C ILE A 146 -18.84 2.05 4.78
N SER A 147 -17.92 1.10 4.96
CA SER A 147 -16.58 1.19 4.36
C SER A 147 -16.62 1.25 2.83
N SER A 148 -17.51 0.48 2.20
CA SER A 148 -17.68 0.51 0.74
C SER A 148 -18.23 1.84 0.25
N ILE A 149 -19.23 2.40 0.94
CA ILE A 149 -19.77 3.73 0.62
C ILE A 149 -18.70 4.81 0.78
N LEU A 150 -17.95 4.80 1.88
CA LEU A 150 -16.87 5.75 2.12
C LEU A 150 -15.77 5.66 1.05
N PHE A 151 -15.40 4.43 0.66
CA PHE A 151 -14.49 4.22 -0.47
C PHE A 151 -15.03 4.85 -1.76
N LEU A 152 -16.29 4.60 -2.10
CA LEU A 152 -16.92 5.15 -3.31
C LEU A 152 -16.95 6.68 -3.29
N ILE A 153 -17.30 7.29 -2.16
CA ILE A 153 -17.30 8.76 -2.01
C ILE A 153 -15.90 9.32 -2.26
N LEU A 154 -14.88 8.76 -1.60
CA LEU A 154 -13.50 9.18 -1.79
C LEU A 154 -13.06 8.98 -3.25
N PHE A 155 -13.37 7.83 -3.83
CA PHE A 155 -13.01 7.48 -5.21
C PHE A 155 -13.63 8.46 -6.20
N VAL A 156 -14.94 8.69 -6.15
CA VAL A 156 -15.65 9.65 -7.00
C VAL A 156 -15.08 11.06 -6.80
N SER A 157 -14.85 11.47 -5.56
CA SER A 157 -14.29 12.80 -5.26
C SER A 157 -12.91 13.00 -5.89
N ALA A 158 -12.02 12.01 -5.79
CA ALA A 158 -10.69 12.09 -6.40
C ALA A 158 -10.76 12.11 -7.94
N ASN A 159 -11.65 11.32 -8.56
CA ASN A 159 -11.84 11.35 -10.01
C ASN A 159 -12.34 12.73 -10.46
N LEU A 160 -13.33 13.30 -9.77
CA LEU A 160 -13.85 14.64 -10.07
C LEU A 160 -12.78 15.71 -9.90
N LEU A 161 -11.98 15.65 -8.84
CA LEU A 161 -10.88 16.58 -8.63
C LEU A 161 -9.88 16.58 -9.80
N ILE A 162 -9.50 15.41 -10.31
CA ILE A 162 -8.60 15.31 -11.47
C ILE A 162 -9.28 15.85 -12.74
N LEU A 163 -10.50 15.39 -13.04
CA LEU A 163 -11.22 15.77 -14.26
C LEU A 163 -11.50 17.27 -14.34
N PHE A 164 -11.83 17.89 -13.20
CA PHE A 164 -12.13 19.32 -13.11
C PHE A 164 -10.93 20.17 -12.70
N MET A 165 -9.72 19.62 -12.64
CA MET A 165 -8.53 20.35 -12.23
C MET A 165 -8.27 21.59 -13.11
N ASN A 166 -8.66 21.52 -14.39
CA ASN A 166 -8.55 22.65 -15.32
C ASN A 166 -9.76 23.59 -15.32
N SER A 167 -10.79 23.31 -14.51
CA SER A 167 -12.00 24.12 -14.44
C SER A 167 -11.78 25.49 -13.78
N LYS A 168 -12.67 26.44 -14.07
CA LYS A 168 -12.69 27.75 -13.42
C LYS A 168 -12.85 27.64 -11.90
N THR A 169 -13.61 26.65 -11.42
CA THR A 169 -13.88 26.42 -10.00
C THR A 169 -12.63 26.05 -9.21
N LEU A 170 -11.74 25.24 -9.79
CA LEU A 170 -10.47 24.83 -9.15
C LEU A 170 -9.28 25.72 -9.54
N SER A 171 -9.50 26.75 -10.37
CA SER A 171 -8.47 27.71 -10.77
C SER A 171 -7.70 28.36 -9.60
N PRO A 172 -8.31 28.66 -8.43
CA PRO A 172 -7.55 29.23 -7.31
C PRO A 172 -6.52 28.26 -6.70
N LEU A 173 -6.65 26.96 -6.98
CA LEU A 173 -5.71 25.92 -6.54
C LEU A 173 -4.64 25.63 -7.58
N LYS A 174 -4.69 26.24 -8.77
CA LYS A 174 -3.64 26.12 -9.78
C LYS A 174 -2.43 26.95 -9.35
N ILE A 175 -1.25 26.34 -9.40
CA ILE A 175 0.03 27.01 -9.16
C ILE A 175 0.61 27.47 -10.49
N ALA A 176 0.62 26.59 -11.49
CA ALA A 176 1.10 26.88 -12.83
C ALA A 176 0.34 26.05 -13.87
N SER A 177 0.20 26.60 -15.06
CA SER A 177 -0.31 25.92 -16.25
C SER A 177 0.58 26.20 -17.44
N TYR A 178 0.86 25.17 -18.23
CA TYR A 178 1.69 25.28 -19.42
C TYR A 178 0.90 24.76 -20.61
N ASP A 179 0.66 25.65 -21.58
CA ASP A 179 0.24 25.23 -22.92
C ASP A 179 1.42 24.48 -23.54
N SER A 180 1.21 23.22 -23.89
CA SER A 180 2.25 22.34 -24.37
C SER A 180 1.91 21.79 -25.74
N SER A 181 2.93 21.53 -26.55
CA SER A 181 2.70 20.82 -27.81
C SER A 181 2.20 19.39 -27.54
N LEU A 182 1.51 18.78 -28.50
CA LEU A 182 0.99 17.42 -28.35
C LEU A 182 2.09 16.40 -28.00
N ILE A 183 3.29 16.61 -28.55
CA ILE A 183 4.49 15.78 -28.30
C ILE A 183 4.96 15.96 -26.84
N ASP A 184 4.99 17.20 -26.38
CA ASP A 184 5.39 17.57 -25.03
C ASP A 184 4.42 17.04 -23.97
N THR A 185 3.11 17.13 -24.22
CA THR A 185 2.07 16.55 -23.36
C THR A 185 2.20 15.03 -23.30
N LEU A 186 2.43 14.37 -24.43
CA LEU A 186 2.61 12.92 -24.51
C LEU A 186 3.85 12.48 -23.72
N LEU A 187 4.97 13.18 -23.89
CA LEU A 187 6.21 12.88 -23.19
C LEU A 187 6.03 13.06 -21.67
N TYR A 188 5.35 14.12 -21.24
CA TYR A 188 5.02 14.34 -19.83
C TYR A 188 4.15 13.21 -19.26
N ALA A 189 3.09 12.80 -19.98
CA ALA A 189 2.22 11.70 -19.60
C ALA A 189 3.00 10.38 -19.43
N VAL A 190 3.95 10.09 -20.32
CA VAL A 190 4.83 8.92 -20.19
C VAL A 190 5.62 8.98 -18.89
N PHE A 191 6.22 10.12 -18.54
CA PHE A 191 6.97 10.23 -17.28
C PHE A 191 6.08 10.10 -16.05
N VAL A 192 4.86 10.63 -16.08
CA VAL A 192 3.87 10.44 -15.00
C VAL A 192 3.55 8.95 -14.80
N ILE A 193 3.28 8.22 -15.89
CA ILE A 193 2.96 6.79 -15.85
C ILE A 193 4.17 5.99 -15.35
N VAL A 194 5.38 6.29 -15.84
CA VAL A 194 6.61 5.61 -15.40
C VAL A 194 6.90 5.88 -13.92
N ALA A 195 6.68 7.10 -13.42
CA ALA A 195 6.82 7.42 -12.00
C ALA A 195 5.84 6.60 -11.15
N ALA A 196 4.56 6.55 -11.54
CA ALA A 196 3.54 5.80 -10.82
C ALA A 196 3.82 4.28 -10.84
N ALA A 197 4.21 3.73 -12.00
CA ALA A 197 4.60 2.33 -12.13
C ALA A 197 5.83 1.99 -11.29
N SER A 198 6.82 2.89 -11.26
CA SER A 198 8.02 2.73 -10.44
C SER A 198 7.67 2.67 -8.95
N LEU A 199 6.78 3.55 -8.47
CA LEU A 199 6.27 3.47 -7.09
C LEU A 199 5.63 2.12 -6.79
N TYR A 200 4.78 1.62 -7.69
CA TYR A 200 4.18 0.30 -7.55
C TYR A 200 5.23 -0.81 -7.42
N PHE A 201 6.20 -0.85 -8.32
CA PHE A 201 7.21 -1.91 -8.31
C PHE A 201 8.20 -1.83 -7.14
N ILE A 202 8.45 -0.64 -6.58
CA ILE A 202 9.22 -0.48 -5.33
C ILE A 202 8.55 -1.25 -4.18
N PHE A 203 7.21 -1.20 -4.10
CA PHE A 203 6.47 -1.83 -3.00
C PHE A 203 6.08 -3.28 -3.27
N SER A 204 5.93 -3.69 -4.53
CA SER A 204 5.53 -5.05 -4.89
C SER A 204 6.69 -6.03 -5.08
N THR A 205 7.91 -5.54 -5.37
CA THR A 205 9.06 -6.42 -5.61
C THR A 205 9.72 -6.88 -4.33
N ASP A 206 10.14 -8.15 -4.27
CA ASP A 206 10.88 -8.72 -3.12
C ASP A 206 12.41 -8.56 -3.24
N SER A 207 12.95 -8.39 -4.46
CA SER A 207 14.37 -8.17 -4.71
C SER A 207 14.81 -6.72 -4.45
N TRP A 208 15.84 -6.55 -3.61
CA TRP A 208 16.47 -5.24 -3.36
C TRP A 208 17.09 -4.61 -4.60
N ALA A 209 17.68 -5.42 -5.49
CA ALA A 209 18.27 -4.92 -6.73
C ALA A 209 17.20 -4.33 -7.64
N SER A 210 16.05 -4.99 -7.77
CA SER A 210 14.91 -4.48 -8.53
C SER A 210 14.33 -3.22 -7.90
N ARG A 211 14.17 -3.17 -6.57
CA ARG A 211 13.72 -1.96 -5.87
C ARG A 211 14.60 -0.75 -6.16
N LEU A 212 15.93 -0.93 -6.17
CA LEU A 212 16.86 0.14 -6.52
C LEU A 212 16.67 0.65 -7.95
N ILE A 213 16.49 -0.25 -8.92
CA ILE A 213 16.22 0.14 -10.32
C ILE A 213 14.97 1.02 -10.40
N PHE A 214 13.89 0.63 -9.72
CA PHE A 214 12.65 1.41 -9.72
C PHE A 214 12.77 2.73 -8.94
N ILE A 215 13.58 2.81 -7.88
CA ILE A 215 13.90 4.09 -7.21
C ILE A 215 14.61 5.04 -8.20
N VAL A 216 15.58 4.53 -8.96
CA VAL A 216 16.29 5.34 -9.96
C VAL A 216 15.34 5.82 -11.06
N LEU A 217 14.47 4.94 -11.56
CA LEU A 217 13.45 5.30 -12.55
C LEU A 217 12.45 6.33 -12.01
N LEU A 218 12.04 6.21 -10.75
CA LEU A 218 11.16 7.17 -10.08
C LEU A 218 11.82 8.55 -9.99
N ILE A 219 13.07 8.62 -9.51
CA ILE A 219 13.81 9.89 -9.39
C ILE A 219 13.99 10.53 -10.77
N TYR A 220 14.36 9.76 -11.78
CA TYR A 220 14.52 10.25 -13.15
C TYR A 220 13.21 10.80 -13.71
N SER A 221 12.11 10.06 -13.55
CA SER A 221 10.78 10.46 -14.04
C SER A 221 10.27 11.69 -13.31
N ALA A 222 10.44 11.77 -11.98
CA ALA A 222 10.09 12.94 -11.19
C ALA A 222 10.91 14.18 -11.58
N GLY A 223 12.21 14.01 -11.82
CA GLY A 223 13.07 15.09 -12.32
C GLY A 223 12.59 15.63 -13.67
N ARG A 224 12.17 14.74 -14.58
CA ARG A 224 11.57 15.12 -15.86
C ARG A 224 10.18 15.74 -15.71
N MET A 225 9.39 15.39 -14.69
CA MET A 225 8.11 16.07 -14.43
C MET A 225 8.29 17.49 -13.87
N ILE A 226 9.36 17.77 -13.13
CA ILE A 226 9.67 19.11 -12.62
C ILE A 226 10.27 19.99 -13.72
N TYR A 227 11.09 19.41 -14.60
CA TYR A 227 11.74 20.10 -15.73
C TYR A 227 11.40 19.40 -17.07
N PRO A 228 10.14 19.49 -17.54
CA PRO A 228 9.68 18.70 -18.68
C PRO A 228 10.30 19.08 -20.02
N PHE A 229 10.70 20.34 -20.19
CA PHE A 229 11.21 20.88 -21.46
C PHE A 229 12.70 21.22 -21.45
N ASP A 230 13.36 20.96 -20.32
CA ASP A 230 14.79 21.23 -20.16
C ASP A 230 15.59 20.01 -20.64
N PHE A 231 15.59 19.81 -21.96
CA PHE A 231 16.15 18.60 -22.56
C PHE A 231 17.65 18.44 -22.24
N LEU A 232 18.36 19.53 -21.93
CA LEU A 232 19.81 19.56 -21.69
C LEU A 232 20.26 20.76 -20.81
N ASN A 233 19.71 20.96 -19.62
CA ASN A 233 20.42 21.78 -18.62
C ASN A 233 21.44 20.91 -17.87
N GLY A 234 22.62 21.46 -17.54
CA GLY A 234 23.78 20.70 -17.02
C GLY A 234 23.47 19.83 -15.78
N LEU A 235 22.46 20.19 -15.00
CA LEU A 235 21.97 19.45 -13.84
C LEU A 235 21.14 18.20 -14.23
N SER A 236 20.36 18.27 -15.31
CA SER A 236 19.66 17.14 -15.94
C SER A 236 20.66 16.16 -16.56
N GLN A 237 21.68 16.66 -17.30
CA GLN A 237 22.77 15.82 -17.78
C GLN A 237 23.53 15.16 -16.63
N PHE A 238 23.81 15.90 -15.54
CA PHE A 238 24.47 15.36 -14.35
C PHE A 238 23.63 14.23 -13.72
N ILE A 239 22.36 14.48 -13.41
CA ILE A 239 21.47 13.48 -12.82
C ILE A 239 21.35 12.27 -13.74
N VAL A 240 21.08 12.47 -15.04
CA VAL A 240 20.94 11.37 -16.00
C VAL A 240 22.22 10.57 -16.15
N LYS A 241 23.37 11.23 -16.31
CA LYS A 241 24.65 10.56 -16.56
C LYS A 241 25.11 9.80 -15.33
N TYR A 242 25.04 10.41 -14.14
CA TYR A 242 25.49 9.77 -12.90
C TYR A 242 24.48 8.75 -12.37
N PHE A 243 23.17 8.97 -12.45
CA PHE A 243 22.19 7.96 -12.03
C PHE A 243 22.05 6.81 -13.02
N MET A 244 22.18 7.02 -14.34
CA MET A 244 22.33 5.90 -15.26
C MET A 244 23.61 5.14 -14.98
N PHE A 245 24.73 5.81 -14.69
CA PHE A 245 25.99 5.15 -14.37
C PHE A 245 25.91 4.33 -13.07
N ILE A 246 25.31 4.89 -12.01
CA ILE A 246 25.03 4.19 -10.76
C ILE A 246 24.06 3.02 -11.00
N GLY A 247 22.98 3.26 -11.76
CA GLY A 247 22.01 2.23 -12.15
C GLY A 247 22.65 1.10 -12.93
N LEU A 248 23.57 1.40 -13.84
CA LEU A 248 24.28 0.44 -14.69
C LEU A 248 25.32 -0.35 -13.86
N ILE A 249 26.03 0.30 -12.93
CA ILE A 249 26.88 -0.39 -11.94
C ILE A 249 26.03 -1.33 -11.07
N ILE A 250 24.85 -0.90 -10.61
CA ILE A 250 23.95 -1.73 -9.80
C ILE A 250 23.40 -2.90 -10.61
N ILE A 251 23.03 -2.69 -11.88
CA ILE A 251 22.58 -3.76 -12.78
C ILE A 251 23.72 -4.77 -13.00
N ILE A 252 24.93 -4.30 -13.30
CA ILE A 252 26.11 -5.17 -13.46
C ILE A 252 26.40 -5.92 -12.16
N THR A 253 26.35 -5.26 -11.01
CA THR A 253 26.61 -5.88 -9.71
C THR A 253 25.52 -6.89 -9.34
N GLY A 254 24.26 -6.56 -9.60
CA GLY A 254 23.12 -7.45 -9.39
C GLY A 254 23.17 -8.69 -10.30
N GLN A 255 23.54 -8.51 -11.57
CA GLN A 255 23.77 -9.62 -12.50
C GLN A 255 24.98 -10.45 -12.10
N TYR A 256 26.06 -9.82 -11.61
CA TYR A 256 27.24 -10.51 -11.11
C TYR A 256 26.91 -11.38 -9.88
N VAL A 257 26.19 -10.83 -8.89
CA VAL A 257 25.74 -11.59 -7.72
C VAL A 257 24.81 -12.74 -8.12
N ARG A 258 23.87 -12.49 -9.03
CA ARG A 258 22.97 -13.53 -9.56
C ARG A 258 23.74 -14.64 -10.29
N SER A 259 24.75 -14.29 -11.10
CA SER A 259 25.62 -15.26 -11.78
C SER A 259 26.45 -16.08 -10.80
N LYS A 260 26.89 -15.48 -9.68
CA LYS A 260 27.69 -16.17 -8.67
C LYS A 260 26.83 -17.15 -7.84
N GLN A 261 25.59 -16.77 -7.52
CA GLN A 261 24.63 -17.67 -6.86
C GLN A 261 24.27 -18.86 -7.76
N SER A 262 24.05 -18.63 -9.05
CA SER A 262 23.80 -19.71 -10.04
C SER A 262 24.95 -20.71 -10.16
N ASN A 263 26.20 -20.28 -9.94
CA ASN A 263 27.38 -21.16 -9.99
C ASN A 263 27.69 -21.85 -8.66
N THR A 264 26.98 -21.51 -7.56
CA THR A 264 27.16 -22.18 -6.26
C THR A 264 26.15 -23.32 -6.06
N GLU A 265 25.15 -23.43 -6.94
CA GLU A 265 24.11 -24.47 -6.93
C GLU A 265 24.39 -25.62 -7.93
N THR A 266 25.62 -25.71 -8.46
CA THR A 266 26.15 -26.85 -9.23
C THR A 266 27.38 -27.41 -8.54
#